data_AF-A0AB33K0N6-F1
#
_entry.id   AF-A0AB33K0N6-F1
#
_cell.length_a   1.000
_cell.length_b   1.000
_cell.length_c   1.000
_cell.angle_alpha   90.00
_cell.angle_beta   90.00
_cell.angle_gamma   90.00
#
_symmetry.space_group_name_H-M   'P 1'
#
loop_
_entity.id
_entity.type
_entity.pdbx_description
1 polymer ?
#
loop_
_entity_poly.entity_id
_entity_poly.type
_entity_poly.pdbx_seq_one_letter_code
_entity_poly.pdbx_strand_id
1 'polypeptide(L)'
;MKKLSRVSAVLTAVALAPAILFPASASATDTSTDTAGPAGISAPDQADEDNRVAILRIIADKNTGRGLMEAAQTAMNGTPEDRVQFLKVGQFKAREDDDRVRLMQILSKGGPAVREAANTAMSGTIEDVRAFLTVGLKIAQDDDRVHAAQLMSVGGPAVRDAANAAFNGTYDDIAVFLNSGWEKAKSADRVHTSQLAETGGPAVRAAALAALDGTYADVAAFLNTGWAKAKSADRVHTSQLAETGGPAVRAAALAALDGTYADVAAFLNTGWAEAEAKDKADAKAAAEKAVEEQAAKDKAVAEQAAKDKAAAEQTARDKANGTVTQAGLTSITSTTTTSTTTASTTATELAATGGGTDLPWQIGGGAAAVGLGAALLVASRRRSGTEV
;
A
#
# COMPACT_ATOMS: atom_id res chain seq x y z
N MET A 1 -14.67 -11.67 21.05
CA MET A 1 -15.09 -10.81 22.17
C MET A 1 -14.35 -11.25 23.45
N LYS A 2 -13.33 -10.52 23.89
CA LYS A 2 -12.69 -10.72 25.20
C LYS A 2 -12.66 -9.36 25.90
N LYS A 3 -13.44 -9.24 26.98
CA LYS A 3 -13.51 -8.05 27.84
C LYS A 3 -12.27 -8.03 28.75
N LEU A 4 -11.56 -6.91 28.80
CA LEU A 4 -10.56 -6.64 29.82
C LEU A 4 -11.08 -5.53 30.73
N SER A 5 -11.31 -5.93 31.98
CA SER A 5 -11.75 -5.13 33.10
C SER A 5 -10.59 -4.23 33.56
N ARG A 6 -10.79 -2.91 33.62
CA ARG A 6 -9.84 -1.98 34.25
C ARG A 6 -10.29 -1.73 35.69
N VAL A 7 -9.39 -2.05 36.62
CA VAL A 7 -9.56 -1.94 38.08
C VAL A 7 -9.16 -0.52 38.50
N SER A 8 -10.08 0.18 39.18
CA SER A 8 -9.82 1.44 39.87
C SER A 8 -9.02 1.20 41.14
N ALA A 9 -7.89 1.89 41.31
CA ALA A 9 -7.14 1.93 42.56
C ALA A 9 -7.50 3.21 43.33
N VAL A 10 -8.14 3.02 44.48
CA VAL A 10 -8.41 4.05 45.49
C VAL A 10 -7.20 4.12 46.42
N LEU A 11 -6.59 5.30 46.55
CA LEU A 11 -5.52 5.57 47.50
C LEU A 11 -6.09 6.36 48.68
N THR A 12 -6.27 5.69 49.81
CA THR A 12 -6.62 6.25 51.11
C THR A 12 -5.35 6.68 51.84
N ALA A 13 -5.20 7.97 52.15
CA ALA A 13 -4.13 8.49 52.98
C ALA A 13 -4.61 8.68 54.44
N VAL A 14 -3.97 7.99 55.37
CA VAL A 14 -4.16 8.10 56.83
C VAL A 14 -3.25 9.21 57.36
N ALA A 15 -3.83 10.21 58.02
CA ALA A 15 -3.11 11.25 58.73
C ALA A 15 -2.82 10.82 60.18
N LEU A 16 -1.53 10.71 60.54
CA LEU A 16 -1.06 10.42 61.89
C LEU A 16 -0.43 11.70 62.46
N ALA A 17 -1.06 12.29 63.49
CA ALA A 17 -0.52 13.44 64.22
C ALA A 17 0.17 12.97 65.51
N PRO A 18 1.32 13.54 65.90
CA PRO A 18 1.82 13.43 67.26
C PRO A 18 1.45 14.67 68.09
N ALA A 19 0.71 14.44 69.17
CA ALA A 19 0.52 15.38 70.27
C ALA A 19 1.73 15.29 71.23
N ILE A 20 2.32 16.43 71.59
CA ILE A 20 3.28 16.54 72.70
C ILE A 20 2.75 17.59 73.69
N LEU A 21 2.72 17.18 74.95
CA LEU A 21 2.09 17.77 76.13
C LEU A 21 3.19 18.22 77.12
N PHE A 22 2.86 19.20 77.97
CA PHE A 22 3.49 19.66 79.24
C PHE A 22 4.58 20.76 79.18
N PRO A 23 4.84 21.48 80.32
CA PRO A 23 3.99 21.82 81.47
C PRO A 23 3.99 23.34 81.81
N ALA A 24 2.99 23.76 82.59
CA ALA A 24 2.96 25.04 83.30
C ALA A 24 4.01 25.07 84.43
N SER A 25 4.63 26.24 84.67
CA SER A 25 5.43 26.51 85.86
C SER A 25 5.09 27.90 86.41
N ALA A 26 4.95 27.93 87.73
CA ALA A 26 4.40 29.00 88.53
C ALA A 26 5.35 30.21 88.69
N SER A 27 4.70 31.31 89.05
CA SER A 27 5.22 32.61 89.45
C SER A 27 6.28 32.57 90.56
N ALA A 28 7.28 33.44 90.43
CA ALA A 28 7.97 34.06 91.56
C ALA A 28 8.08 35.56 91.29
N THR A 29 7.63 36.35 92.26
CA THR A 29 7.82 37.79 92.39
C THR A 29 9.28 38.09 92.66
N ASP A 30 9.85 39.06 91.96
CA ASP A 30 10.88 39.90 92.57
C ASP A 30 10.78 41.33 92.06
N THR A 31 10.90 42.26 93.00
CA THR A 31 10.76 43.70 92.82
C THR A 31 12.16 44.27 92.81
N SER A 32 12.60 45.00 91.78
CA SER A 32 13.68 45.98 91.88
C SER A 32 13.81 46.89 90.66
N THR A 33 13.60 48.19 90.95
CA THR A 33 14.35 49.37 90.46
C THR A 33 14.39 49.68 88.96
N ASP A 34 13.48 50.59 88.60
CA ASP A 34 13.72 51.84 87.86
C ASP A 34 15.16 52.09 87.36
N THR A 35 15.33 52.02 86.05
CA THR A 35 16.25 52.87 85.28
C THR A 35 15.61 53.19 83.93
N ALA A 36 15.21 54.46 83.78
CA ALA A 36 14.68 55.01 82.54
C ALA A 36 15.68 54.91 81.38
N GLY A 37 15.42 54.01 80.43
CA GLY A 37 16.01 54.00 79.09
C GLY A 37 15.16 54.81 78.10
N PRO A 38 15.73 55.37 77.02
CA PRO A 38 15.02 56.29 76.16
C PRO A 38 13.89 55.58 75.38
N ALA A 39 12.87 56.37 75.08
CA ALA A 39 11.54 55.99 74.62
C ALA A 39 11.50 55.02 73.41
N GLY A 40 10.51 54.14 73.44
CA GLY A 40 10.25 53.11 72.43
C GLY A 40 9.81 53.65 71.06
N ILE A 41 10.63 53.36 70.05
CA ILE A 41 10.28 53.42 68.62
C ILE A 41 10.50 52.05 67.93
N SER A 42 11.07 51.04 68.59
CA SER A 42 11.77 49.94 67.89
C SER A 42 10.95 48.72 67.43
N ALA A 43 9.77 48.42 67.97
CA ALA A 43 9.09 47.14 67.68
C ALA A 43 8.23 47.10 66.40
N PRO A 44 7.40 48.12 66.08
CA PRO A 44 6.59 48.13 64.85
C PRO A 44 7.45 48.33 63.59
N ASP A 45 8.46 49.19 63.68
CA ASP A 45 9.36 49.51 62.56
C ASP A 45 10.26 48.33 62.18
N GLN A 46 10.70 47.54 63.17
CA GLN A 46 11.50 46.33 62.91
C GLN A 46 10.69 45.21 62.25
N ALA A 47 9.44 45.01 62.67
CA ALA A 47 8.55 44.04 62.06
C ALA A 47 8.21 44.38 60.60
N ASP A 48 8.06 45.67 60.27
CA ASP A 48 7.87 46.12 58.89
C ASP A 48 9.12 45.88 58.03
N GLU A 49 10.31 46.15 58.56
CA GLU A 49 11.57 45.90 57.86
C GLU A 49 11.79 44.40 57.60
N ASP A 50 11.48 43.55 58.58
CA ASP A 50 11.50 42.09 58.40
C ASP A 50 10.53 41.63 57.30
N ASN A 51 9.33 42.23 57.22
CA ASN A 51 8.38 41.96 56.14
C ASN A 51 8.91 42.41 54.78
N ARG A 52 9.58 43.56 54.68
CA ARG A 52 10.24 43.99 53.43
C ARG A 52 11.32 43.02 53.00
N VAL A 53 12.17 42.58 53.92
CA VAL A 53 13.21 41.57 53.64
C VAL A 53 12.59 40.26 53.18
N ALA A 54 11.48 39.81 53.79
CA ALA A 54 10.77 38.62 53.37
C ALA A 54 10.22 38.73 51.93
N ILE A 55 9.64 39.89 51.58
CA ILE A 55 9.14 40.15 50.22
C ILE A 55 10.31 40.24 49.22
N LEU A 56 11.41 40.89 49.58
CA LEU A 56 12.62 40.94 48.74
C LEU A 56 13.20 39.55 48.47
N ARG A 57 13.13 38.62 49.42
CA ARG A 57 13.53 37.22 49.20
C ARG A 57 12.63 36.52 48.18
N ILE A 58 11.31 36.78 48.20
CA ILE A 58 10.38 36.27 47.20
C ILE A 58 10.74 36.85 45.82
N ILE A 59 10.94 38.16 45.74
CA ILE A 59 11.33 38.85 44.50
C ILE A 59 12.66 38.33 43.94
N ALA A 60 13.62 38.03 44.80
CA ALA A 60 14.95 37.55 44.40
C ALA A 60 14.96 36.07 43.95
N ASP A 61 13.91 35.29 44.23
CA ASP A 61 13.81 33.91 43.76
C ASP A 61 13.57 33.88 42.24
N LYS A 62 14.45 33.17 41.52
CA LYS A 62 14.37 33.02 40.06
C LYS A 62 13.13 32.26 39.59
N ASN A 63 12.50 31.50 40.47
CA ASN A 63 11.29 30.73 40.18
C ASN A 63 10.01 31.54 40.44
N THR A 64 10.13 32.79 40.89
CA THR A 64 8.99 33.67 41.12
C THR A 64 8.29 33.96 39.80
N GLY A 65 7.03 33.54 39.72
CA GLY A 65 6.16 33.82 38.59
C GLY A 65 5.84 35.30 38.47
N ARG A 66 5.34 35.68 37.29
CA ARG A 66 5.09 37.09 36.97
C ARG A 66 4.02 37.69 37.87
N GLY A 67 2.93 36.97 38.14
CA GLY A 67 1.86 37.43 39.01
C GLY A 67 2.34 37.62 40.45
N LEU A 68 3.16 36.69 40.97
CA LEU A 68 3.76 36.84 42.30
C LEU A 68 4.74 38.02 42.38
N MET A 69 5.55 38.25 41.34
CA MET A 69 6.45 39.40 41.26
C MET A 69 5.69 40.73 41.28
N GLU A 70 4.64 40.85 40.46
CA GLU A 70 3.81 42.05 40.38
C GLU A 70 3.10 42.33 41.72
N ALA A 71 2.51 41.30 42.34
CA ALA A 71 1.88 41.41 43.66
C ALA A 71 2.87 41.76 44.78
N ALA A 72 4.08 41.20 44.74
CA ALA A 72 5.15 41.52 45.69
C ALA A 72 5.60 42.99 45.56
N GLN A 73 5.74 43.50 44.34
CA GLN A 73 6.12 44.90 44.11
C GLN A 73 5.02 45.87 44.57
N THR A 74 3.75 45.54 44.33
CA THR A 74 2.62 46.34 44.84
C THR A 74 2.65 46.41 46.36
N ALA A 75 2.92 45.29 47.04
CA ALA A 75 3.04 45.26 48.50
C ALA A 75 4.26 46.05 49.00
N MET A 76 5.41 45.98 48.32
CA MET A 76 6.59 46.79 48.66
C MET A 76 6.32 48.30 48.54
N ASN A 77 5.56 48.71 47.52
CA ASN A 77 5.22 50.12 47.28
C ASN A 77 4.08 50.63 48.17
N GLY A 78 3.43 49.76 48.95
CA GLY A 78 2.28 50.07 49.81
C GLY A 78 2.62 50.35 51.27
N THR A 79 1.60 50.26 52.12
CA THR A 79 1.69 50.42 53.58
C THR A 79 2.31 49.19 54.27
N PRO A 80 2.77 49.32 55.53
CA PRO A 80 3.16 48.15 56.33
C PRO A 80 2.08 47.06 56.40
N GLU A 81 0.81 47.46 56.48
CA GLU A 81 -0.33 46.56 56.49
C GLU A 81 -0.46 45.79 55.17
N ASP A 82 -0.20 46.43 54.02
CA ASP A 82 -0.21 45.77 52.71
C ASP A 82 0.87 44.69 52.61
N ARG A 83 2.07 44.94 53.18
CA ARG A 83 3.14 43.95 53.25
C ARG A 83 2.74 42.73 54.07
N VAL A 84 2.08 42.96 55.22
CA VAL A 84 1.54 41.87 56.06
C VAL A 84 0.45 41.10 55.33
N GLN A 85 -0.50 41.77 54.67
CA GLN A 85 -1.58 41.11 53.94
C GLN A 85 -1.05 40.30 52.75
N PHE A 86 -0.05 40.81 52.04
CA PHE A 86 0.62 40.08 50.98
C PHE A 86 1.28 38.80 51.52
N LEU A 87 2.06 38.90 52.59
CA LEU A 87 2.74 37.73 53.17
C LEU A 87 1.75 36.71 53.74
N LYS A 88 0.60 37.14 54.27
CA LYS A 88 -0.43 36.24 54.82
C LYS A 88 -1.30 35.57 53.75
N VAL A 89 -1.71 36.30 52.72
CA VAL A 89 -2.73 35.85 51.77
C VAL A 89 -2.31 36.11 50.32
N GLY A 90 -1.85 37.34 50.02
CA GLY A 90 -1.59 37.79 48.65
C GLY A 90 -0.60 36.92 47.89
N GLN A 91 0.49 36.49 48.53
CA GLN A 91 1.50 35.65 47.89
C GLN A 91 0.97 34.27 47.50
N PHE A 92 0.02 33.71 48.25
CA PHE A 92 -0.53 32.38 47.97
C PHE A 92 -1.50 32.43 46.78
N LYS A 93 -2.34 33.47 46.74
CA LYS A 93 -3.23 33.72 45.62
C LYS A 93 -2.46 34.00 44.33
N ALA A 94 -1.43 34.85 44.39
CA ALA A 94 -0.60 35.16 43.23
C ALA A 94 0.14 33.94 42.69
N ARG A 95 0.63 33.04 43.56
CA ARG A 95 1.21 31.74 43.15
C ARG A 95 0.17 30.84 42.50
N GLU A 96 -1.06 30.79 43.02
CA GLU A 96 -2.14 30.03 42.39
C GLU A 96 -2.43 30.53 40.97
N ASP A 97 -2.54 31.85 40.80
CA ASP A 97 -2.77 32.46 39.49
C ASP A 97 -1.64 32.10 38.51
N ASP A 98 -0.37 32.20 38.95
CA ASP A 98 0.80 31.80 38.15
C ASP A 98 0.78 30.31 37.79
N ASP A 99 0.44 29.42 38.74
CA ASP A 99 0.33 27.97 38.52
C ASP A 99 -0.75 27.65 37.47
N ARG A 100 -1.92 28.30 37.55
CA ARG A 100 -3.01 28.14 36.58
C ARG A 100 -2.65 28.68 35.20
N VAL A 101 -1.94 29.81 35.13
CA VAL A 101 -1.42 30.34 33.84
C VAL A 101 -0.43 29.37 33.22
N ARG A 102 0.51 28.82 34.01
CA ARG A 102 1.47 27.81 33.53
C ARG A 102 0.75 26.56 33.02
N LEU A 103 -0.28 26.11 33.72
CA LEU A 103 -1.11 24.98 33.30
C LEU A 103 -1.80 25.25 31.94
N MET A 104 -2.36 26.45 31.73
CA MET A 104 -2.97 26.84 30.45
C MET A 104 -1.98 26.85 29.30
N GLN A 105 -0.74 27.28 29.54
CA GLN A 105 0.31 27.27 28.53
C GLN A 105 0.68 25.84 28.11
N ILE A 106 0.77 24.93 29.07
CA ILE A 106 0.99 23.50 28.83
C ILE A 106 -0.19 22.89 28.06
N LEU A 107 -1.43 23.18 28.49
CA LEU A 107 -2.66 22.72 27.85
C LEU A 107 -2.72 23.11 26.37
N SER A 108 -2.36 24.36 26.04
CA SER A 108 -2.40 24.86 24.67
C SER A 108 -1.50 24.07 23.73
N LYS A 109 -0.29 23.70 24.19
CA LYS A 109 0.74 23.03 23.38
C LYS A 109 0.75 21.50 23.51
N GLY A 110 0.09 20.94 24.52
CA GLY A 110 0.14 19.51 24.81
C GLY A 110 -0.46 18.62 23.73
N GLY A 111 -0.03 17.36 23.72
CA GLY A 111 -0.73 16.28 23.02
C GLY A 111 -2.03 15.89 23.75
N PRO A 112 -2.79 14.95 23.19
CA PRO A 112 -4.08 14.52 23.72
C PRO A 112 -4.08 14.17 25.21
N ALA A 113 -3.10 13.38 25.67
CA ALA A 113 -3.04 12.94 27.06
C ALA A 113 -2.67 14.08 28.00
N VAL A 114 -1.69 14.93 27.62
CA VAL A 114 -1.38 16.14 28.40
C VAL A 114 -2.58 17.07 28.48
N ARG A 115 -3.37 17.20 27.41
CA ARG A 115 -4.57 18.05 27.44
C ARG A 115 -5.65 17.52 28.36
N GLU A 116 -5.91 16.22 28.32
CA GLU A 116 -6.89 15.57 29.20
C GLU A 116 -6.49 15.71 30.67
N ALA A 117 -5.24 15.40 31.01
CA ALA A 117 -4.73 15.51 32.36
C ALA A 117 -4.70 16.96 32.86
N ALA A 118 -4.28 17.92 32.01
CA ALA A 118 -4.27 19.33 32.36
C ALA A 118 -5.68 19.90 32.58
N ASN A 119 -6.67 19.53 31.77
CA ASN A 119 -8.07 19.94 31.96
C ASN A 119 -8.65 19.39 33.27
N THR A 120 -8.30 18.15 33.62
CA THR A 120 -8.71 17.53 34.89
C THR A 120 -8.14 18.31 36.07
N ALA A 121 -6.83 18.61 36.04
CA ALA A 121 -6.18 19.40 37.07
C ALA A 121 -6.75 20.82 37.17
N MET A 122 -7.05 21.46 36.04
CA MET A 122 -7.60 22.82 36.00
C MET A 122 -8.99 22.92 36.64
N SER A 123 -9.80 21.85 36.50
CA SER A 123 -11.16 21.78 37.05
C SER A 123 -11.17 21.44 38.56
N GLY A 124 -10.02 21.11 39.13
CA GLY A 124 -9.85 20.73 40.53
C GLY A 124 -9.36 21.87 41.43
N THR A 125 -8.76 21.45 42.54
CA THR A 125 -8.12 22.32 43.54
C THR A 125 -6.75 22.80 43.07
N ILE A 126 -6.17 23.78 43.76
CA ILE A 126 -4.79 24.22 43.47
C ILE A 126 -3.77 23.11 43.79
N GLU A 127 -4.09 22.22 44.72
CA GLU A 127 -3.30 21.02 44.99
C GLU A 127 -3.25 20.09 43.77
N ASP A 128 -4.36 19.94 43.04
CA ASP A 128 -4.42 19.14 41.80
C ASP A 128 -3.57 19.76 40.69
N VAL A 129 -3.64 21.09 40.52
CA VAL A 129 -2.79 21.85 39.58
C VAL A 129 -1.31 21.63 39.90
N ARG A 130 -0.92 21.78 41.17
CA ARG A 130 0.48 21.60 41.59
C ARG A 130 0.94 20.15 41.46
N ALA A 131 0.09 19.18 41.78
CA ALA A 131 0.38 17.76 41.60
C ALA A 131 0.62 17.43 40.12
N PHE A 132 -0.19 17.99 39.22
CA PHE A 132 0.03 17.87 37.78
C PHE A 132 1.34 18.52 37.35
N LEU A 133 1.60 19.77 37.73
CA LEU A 133 2.82 20.48 37.34
C LEU A 133 4.10 19.80 37.84
N THR A 134 4.02 19.08 38.97
CA THR A 134 5.18 18.41 39.59
C THR A 134 5.42 17.00 39.02
N VAL A 135 4.37 16.20 38.87
CA VAL A 135 4.48 14.77 38.50
C VAL A 135 3.57 14.41 37.32
N GLY A 136 2.32 14.86 37.33
CA GLY A 136 1.32 14.47 36.33
C GLY A 136 1.68 14.84 34.89
N LEU A 137 2.40 15.96 34.69
CA LEU A 137 2.86 16.39 33.37
C LEU A 137 3.75 15.33 32.72
N LYS A 138 4.72 14.78 33.46
CA LYS A 138 5.64 13.78 32.91
C LYS A 138 4.92 12.48 32.55
N ILE A 139 3.99 12.04 33.41
CA ILE A 139 3.16 10.87 33.15
C ILE A 139 2.35 11.06 31.86
N ALA A 140 1.66 12.19 31.73
CA ALA A 140 0.84 12.47 30.56
C ALA A 140 1.68 12.63 29.27
N GLN A 141 2.88 13.19 29.35
CA GLN A 141 3.83 13.23 28.22
C GLN A 141 4.28 11.83 27.79
N ASP A 142 4.48 10.91 28.75
CA ASP A 142 4.84 9.53 28.45
C ASP A 142 3.64 8.77 27.85
N ASP A 143 2.41 9.04 28.28
CA ASP A 143 1.20 8.52 27.64
C ASP A 143 1.06 8.99 26.19
N ASP A 144 1.36 10.27 25.90
CA ASP A 144 1.40 10.79 24.53
C ASP A 144 2.49 10.08 23.69
N ARG A 145 3.67 9.82 24.25
CA ARG A 145 4.72 9.02 23.58
C ARG A 145 4.22 7.61 23.25
N VAL A 146 3.49 6.96 24.14
CA VAL A 146 2.89 5.64 23.90
C VAL A 146 1.85 5.73 22.77
N HIS A 147 1.00 6.76 22.76
CA HIS A 147 0.03 6.97 21.70
C HIS A 147 0.71 7.17 20.34
N ALA A 148 1.79 7.95 20.28
CA ALA A 148 2.56 8.15 19.05
C ALA A 148 3.18 6.84 18.56
N ALA A 149 3.71 6.00 19.46
CA ALA A 149 4.26 4.69 19.12
C ALA A 149 3.19 3.72 18.60
N GLN A 150 1.96 3.78 19.14
CA GLN A 150 0.84 2.99 18.63
C GLN A 150 0.47 3.37 17.20
N LEU A 151 0.37 4.67 16.91
CA LEU A 151 0.13 5.17 15.55
C LEU A 151 1.24 4.75 14.57
N MET A 152 2.50 4.82 15.01
CA MET A 152 3.64 4.35 14.22
C MET A 152 3.54 2.85 13.91
N SER A 153 3.13 2.02 14.87
CA SER A 153 3.03 0.57 14.70
C SER A 153 2.01 0.18 13.61
N VAL A 154 0.84 0.81 13.63
CA VAL A 154 -0.27 0.49 12.71
C VAL A 154 -0.26 1.32 11.42
N GLY A 155 0.53 2.39 11.37
CA GLY A 155 0.61 3.30 10.23
C GLY A 155 1.36 2.72 9.02
N GLY A 156 1.06 3.30 7.86
CA GLY A 156 1.85 3.13 6.63
C GLY A 156 3.20 3.86 6.70
N PRO A 157 4.01 3.77 5.64
CA PRO A 157 5.35 4.35 5.59
C PRO A 157 5.41 5.83 5.97
N ALA A 158 4.50 6.67 5.44
CA ALA A 158 4.54 8.11 5.72
C ALA A 158 4.22 8.40 7.19
N VAL A 159 3.28 7.67 7.81
CA VAL A 159 2.98 7.83 9.25
C VAL A 159 4.15 7.37 10.11
N ARG A 160 4.84 6.29 9.71
CA ARG A 160 6.05 5.82 10.40
C ARG A 160 7.18 6.84 10.34
N ASP A 161 7.41 7.44 9.17
CA ASP A 161 8.43 8.47 9.00
C ASP A 161 8.11 9.73 9.81
N ALA A 162 6.85 10.17 9.80
CA ALA A 162 6.40 11.31 10.59
C ALA A 162 6.52 11.06 12.11
N ALA A 163 6.18 9.86 12.58
CA ALA A 163 6.34 9.48 13.98
C ALA A 163 7.82 9.42 14.39
N ASN A 164 8.68 8.82 13.56
CA ASN A 164 10.13 8.80 13.79
C ASN A 164 10.73 10.20 13.87
N ALA A 165 10.32 11.10 12.97
CA ALA A 165 10.74 12.50 13.01
C ALA A 165 10.35 13.17 14.34
N ALA A 166 9.14 12.91 14.83
CA ALA A 166 8.69 13.42 16.13
C ALA A 166 9.49 12.84 17.31
N PHE A 167 9.81 11.54 17.29
CA PHE A 167 10.63 10.89 18.34
C PHE A 167 12.08 11.37 18.36
N ASN A 168 12.62 11.81 17.23
CA ASN A 168 13.96 12.39 17.13
C ASN A 168 14.03 13.86 17.59
N GLY A 169 12.88 14.48 17.85
CA GLY A 169 12.77 15.87 18.30
C GLY A 169 12.52 16.01 19.80
N THR A 170 11.79 17.07 20.13
CA THR A 170 11.32 17.39 21.47
C THR A 170 9.92 16.82 21.73
N TYR A 171 9.42 16.96 22.96
CA TYR A 171 8.03 16.62 23.24
C TYR A 171 7.04 17.46 22.42
N ASP A 172 7.36 18.72 22.12
CA ASP A 172 6.49 19.58 21.29
C ASP A 172 6.30 18.96 19.89
N ASP A 173 7.31 18.29 19.34
CA ASP A 173 7.21 17.59 18.06
C ASP A 173 6.27 16.37 18.14
N ILE A 174 6.28 15.65 19.26
CA ILE A 174 5.33 14.56 19.53
C ILE A 174 3.91 15.10 19.63
N ALA A 175 3.70 16.20 20.35
CA ALA A 175 2.39 16.83 20.46
C ALA A 175 1.88 17.32 19.09
N VAL A 176 2.74 17.94 18.27
CA VAL A 176 2.39 18.36 16.89
C VAL A 176 2.02 17.15 16.02
N PHE A 177 2.79 16.06 16.10
CA PHE A 177 2.49 14.83 15.38
C PHE A 177 1.11 14.27 15.76
N LEU A 178 0.81 14.15 17.06
CA LEU A 178 -0.46 13.62 17.56
C LEU A 178 -1.66 14.53 17.23
N ASN A 179 -1.45 15.85 17.20
CA ASN A 179 -2.52 16.81 16.98
C ASN A 179 -2.94 16.92 15.51
N SER A 180 -2.00 16.77 14.57
CA SER A 180 -2.32 16.91 13.13
C SER A 180 -1.33 16.23 12.19
N GLY A 181 -0.07 16.01 12.61
CA GLY A 181 0.95 15.42 11.75
C GLY A 181 0.61 14.02 11.24
N TRP A 182 0.01 13.17 12.08
CA TRP A 182 -0.37 11.82 11.69
C TRP A 182 -1.46 11.79 10.61
N GLU A 183 -2.44 12.71 10.63
CA GLU A 183 -3.51 12.77 9.62
C GLU A 183 -2.98 13.20 8.25
N LYS A 184 -2.05 14.16 8.24
CA LYS A 184 -1.35 14.59 7.03
C LYS A 184 -0.53 13.43 6.44
N ALA A 185 0.18 12.70 7.28
CA ALA A 185 0.96 11.54 6.86
C ALA A 185 0.08 10.39 6.35
N LYS A 186 -1.04 10.11 7.02
CA LYS A 186 -2.07 9.17 6.56
C LYS A 186 -2.63 9.54 5.18
N SER A 187 -2.82 10.84 4.92
CA SER A 187 -3.26 11.32 3.62
C SER A 187 -2.19 11.10 2.54
N ALA A 188 -0.91 11.30 2.89
CA ALA A 188 0.21 11.02 2.01
C ALA A 188 0.32 9.52 1.65
N ASP A 189 0.09 8.61 2.59
CA ASP A 189 0.00 7.16 2.32
C ASP A 189 -1.10 6.84 1.30
N ARG A 190 -2.29 7.44 1.44
CA ARG A 190 -3.38 7.28 0.46
C ARG A 190 -2.97 7.79 -0.93
N VAL A 191 -2.34 8.96 -1.01
CA VAL A 191 -1.84 9.51 -2.28
C VAL A 191 -0.82 8.56 -2.92
N HIS A 192 0.14 8.04 -2.14
CA HIS A 192 1.12 7.09 -2.65
C HIS A 192 0.47 5.80 -3.17
N THR A 193 -0.55 5.31 -2.47
CA THR A 193 -1.34 4.15 -2.92
C THR A 193 -2.06 4.42 -4.24
N SER A 194 -2.65 5.62 -4.42
CA SER A 194 -3.25 6.02 -5.70
C SER A 194 -2.25 6.07 -6.84
N GLN A 195 -1.04 6.59 -6.60
CA GLN A 195 0.04 6.58 -7.61
C GLN A 195 0.44 5.16 -8.02
N LEU A 196 0.49 4.23 -7.06
CA LEU A 196 0.73 2.82 -7.34
C LEU A 196 -0.42 2.17 -8.13
N ALA A 197 -1.67 2.60 -7.90
CA ALA A 197 -2.81 2.14 -8.68
C ALA A 197 -2.76 2.62 -10.14
N GLU A 198 -2.25 3.83 -10.38
CA GLU A 198 -2.13 4.42 -11.71
C GLU A 198 -0.96 3.83 -12.51
N THR A 199 0.18 3.62 -11.86
CA THR A 199 1.45 3.24 -12.52
C THR A 199 1.76 1.74 -12.46
N GLY A 200 1.11 0.99 -11.58
CA GLY A 200 1.35 -0.43 -11.40
C GLY A 200 0.85 -1.31 -12.55
N GLY A 201 1.36 -2.55 -12.60
CA GLY A 201 0.76 -3.62 -13.40
C GLY A 201 -0.61 -4.04 -12.84
N PRO A 202 -1.32 -4.94 -13.55
CA PRO A 202 -2.69 -5.33 -13.21
C PRO A 202 -2.89 -5.79 -11.76
N ALA A 203 -1.98 -6.58 -11.20
CA ALA A 203 -2.09 -7.07 -9.82
C ALA A 203 -1.84 -5.95 -8.80
N VAL A 204 -0.81 -5.11 -9.00
CA VAL A 204 -0.59 -3.94 -8.12
C VAL A 204 -1.75 -2.96 -8.19
N ARG A 205 -2.28 -2.68 -9.39
CA ARG A 205 -3.44 -1.82 -9.58
C ARG A 205 -4.67 -2.35 -8.85
N ALA A 206 -5.00 -3.63 -9.02
CA ALA A 206 -6.13 -4.24 -8.34
C ALA A 206 -5.97 -4.19 -6.81
N ALA A 207 -4.79 -4.53 -6.29
CA ALA A 207 -4.51 -4.51 -4.85
C ALA A 207 -4.54 -3.09 -4.26
N ALA A 208 -3.99 -2.09 -4.97
CA ALA A 208 -4.01 -0.70 -4.54
C ALA A 208 -5.45 -0.14 -4.52
N LEU A 209 -6.25 -0.41 -5.55
CA LEU A 209 -7.66 0.01 -5.59
C LEU A 209 -8.48 -0.65 -4.48
N ALA A 210 -8.28 -1.94 -4.22
CA ALA A 210 -8.93 -2.64 -3.11
C ALA A 210 -8.55 -2.03 -1.75
N ALA A 211 -7.29 -1.64 -1.56
CA ALA A 211 -6.85 -0.95 -0.35
C ALA A 211 -7.47 0.45 -0.21
N LEU A 212 -7.63 1.18 -1.32
CA LEU A 212 -8.23 2.52 -1.33
C LEU A 212 -9.74 2.51 -1.05
N ASP A 213 -10.45 1.47 -1.47
CA ASP A 213 -11.87 1.25 -1.18
C ASP A 213 -12.11 0.85 0.29
N GLY A 214 -11.08 0.29 0.94
CA GLY A 214 -11.11 -0.10 2.34
C GLY A 214 -10.81 1.01 3.35
N THR A 215 -10.50 0.57 4.56
CA THR A 215 -10.09 1.42 5.68
C THR A 215 -8.63 1.88 5.53
N TYR A 216 -8.19 2.81 6.38
CA TYR A 216 -6.77 3.17 6.41
C TYR A 216 -5.86 1.99 6.80
N ALA A 217 -6.35 1.04 7.59
CA ALA A 217 -5.57 -0.16 7.91
C ALA A 217 -5.25 -0.98 6.64
N ASP A 218 -6.17 -1.00 5.67
CA ASP A 218 -5.98 -1.69 4.39
C ASP A 218 -4.93 -0.97 3.52
N VAL A 219 -4.98 0.36 3.48
CA VAL A 219 -3.95 1.21 2.85
C VAL A 219 -2.57 0.94 3.47
N ALA A 220 -2.46 0.97 4.80
CA ALA A 220 -1.20 0.71 5.49
C ALA A 220 -0.70 -0.74 5.26
N ALA A 221 -1.58 -1.74 5.31
CA ALA A 221 -1.22 -3.13 5.06
C ALA A 221 -0.71 -3.35 3.62
N PHE A 222 -1.37 -2.72 2.64
CA PHE A 222 -0.93 -2.72 1.25
C PHE A 222 0.46 -2.12 1.11
N LEU A 223 0.70 -0.91 1.62
CA LEU A 223 2.01 -0.25 1.49
C LEU A 223 3.12 -1.01 2.21
N ASN A 224 2.84 -1.59 3.37
CA ASN A 224 3.84 -2.30 4.16
C ASN A 224 4.22 -3.66 3.56
N THR A 225 3.27 -4.41 3.00
CA THR A 225 3.52 -5.79 2.53
C THR A 225 2.77 -6.17 1.25
N GLY A 226 1.55 -5.66 1.05
CA GLY A 226 0.71 -6.03 -0.09
C GLY A 226 1.29 -5.61 -1.45
N TRP A 227 1.97 -4.47 -1.52
CA TRP A 227 2.61 -3.98 -2.73
C TRP A 227 3.67 -4.94 -3.26
N ALA A 228 4.56 -5.43 -2.39
CA ALA A 228 5.62 -6.37 -2.78
C ALA A 228 5.03 -7.70 -3.27
N LYS A 229 3.96 -8.19 -2.64
CA LYS A 229 3.23 -9.39 -3.06
C LYS A 229 2.58 -9.20 -4.44
N ALA A 230 1.89 -8.09 -4.64
CA ALA A 230 1.23 -7.79 -5.91
C ALA A 230 2.24 -7.58 -7.06
N LYS A 231 3.35 -6.88 -6.78
CA LYS A 231 4.49 -6.74 -7.71
C LYS A 231 5.08 -8.09 -8.13
N SER A 232 5.18 -9.02 -7.18
CA SER A 232 5.65 -10.39 -7.46
C SER A 232 4.63 -11.15 -8.32
N ALA A 233 3.33 -10.98 -8.07
CA ALA A 233 2.27 -11.58 -8.88
C ALA A 233 2.31 -11.07 -10.33
N ASP A 234 2.52 -9.77 -10.55
CA ASP A 234 2.71 -9.21 -11.89
C ASP A 234 3.92 -9.85 -12.60
N ARG A 235 5.08 -9.96 -11.91
CA ARG A 235 6.25 -10.66 -12.48
C ARG A 235 5.96 -12.11 -12.85
N VAL A 236 5.27 -12.84 -11.99
CA VAL A 236 4.86 -14.24 -12.28
C VAL A 236 3.96 -14.30 -13.51
N HIS A 237 3.01 -13.37 -13.64
CA HIS A 237 2.13 -13.31 -14.81
C HIS A 237 2.94 -13.04 -16.09
N THR A 238 3.91 -12.13 -16.05
CA THR A 238 4.82 -11.90 -17.18
C THR A 238 5.64 -13.14 -17.53
N SER A 239 6.13 -13.90 -16.55
CA SER A 239 6.84 -15.17 -16.80
C SER A 239 5.95 -16.21 -17.48
N GLN A 240 4.70 -16.34 -17.04
CA GLN A 240 3.73 -17.23 -17.70
C GLN A 240 3.50 -16.83 -19.16
N LEU A 241 3.35 -15.52 -19.43
CA LEU A 241 3.24 -15.01 -20.81
C LEU A 241 4.48 -15.29 -21.65
N ALA A 242 5.68 -15.29 -21.06
CA ALA A 242 6.91 -15.68 -21.76
C ALA A 242 6.97 -17.17 -22.11
N GLU A 243 6.35 -18.01 -21.28
CA GLU A 243 6.28 -19.46 -21.49
C GLU A 243 5.22 -19.85 -22.52
N THR A 244 4.03 -19.23 -22.46
CA THR A 244 2.87 -19.61 -23.28
C THR A 244 2.67 -18.75 -24.52
N GLY A 245 3.27 -17.57 -24.58
CA GLY A 245 3.11 -16.61 -25.68
C GLY A 245 3.84 -17.01 -26.97
N GLY A 246 3.46 -16.36 -28.07
CA GLY A 246 4.18 -16.49 -29.34
C GLY A 246 5.58 -15.85 -29.31
N PRO A 247 6.36 -15.93 -30.41
CA PRO A 247 7.75 -15.45 -30.43
C PRO A 247 7.92 -13.98 -30.01
N ALA A 248 7.04 -13.08 -30.44
CA ALA A 248 7.08 -11.66 -30.09
C ALA A 248 6.67 -11.44 -28.63
N VAL A 249 5.59 -12.09 -28.16
CA VAL A 249 5.17 -12.01 -26.74
C VAL A 249 6.28 -12.51 -25.82
N ARG A 250 6.90 -13.65 -26.16
CA ARG A 250 8.02 -14.20 -25.40
C ARG A 250 9.21 -13.25 -25.34
N ALA A 251 9.61 -12.68 -26.47
CA ALA A 251 10.74 -11.74 -26.51
C ALA A 251 10.46 -10.49 -25.66
N ALA A 252 9.25 -9.91 -25.78
CA ALA A 252 8.86 -8.73 -25.01
C ALA A 252 8.74 -9.01 -23.51
N ALA A 253 8.14 -10.15 -23.13
CA ALA A 253 8.01 -10.56 -21.73
C ALA A 253 9.38 -10.79 -21.06
N LEU A 254 10.32 -11.44 -21.76
CA LEU A 254 11.69 -11.65 -21.25
C LEU A 254 12.44 -10.33 -21.11
N ALA A 255 12.31 -9.41 -22.07
CA ALA A 255 12.90 -8.07 -21.97
C ALA A 255 12.34 -7.29 -20.77
N ALA A 256 11.03 -7.37 -20.53
CA ALA A 256 10.41 -6.75 -19.37
C ALA A 256 10.88 -7.35 -18.03
N LEU A 257 11.09 -8.67 -17.98
CA LEU A 257 11.57 -9.37 -16.78
C LEU A 257 13.03 -9.05 -16.44
N ASP A 258 13.89 -8.85 -17.44
CA ASP A 258 15.29 -8.42 -17.28
C ASP A 258 15.39 -6.95 -16.80
N GLY A 259 14.36 -6.15 -17.09
CA GLY A 259 14.25 -4.76 -16.69
C GLY A 259 13.74 -4.51 -15.27
N THR A 260 13.38 -3.25 -15.05
CA THR A 260 12.78 -2.75 -13.82
C THR A 260 11.33 -3.21 -13.67
N TYR A 261 10.72 -2.94 -12.52
CA TYR A 261 9.29 -3.17 -12.37
C TYR A 261 8.42 -2.30 -13.29
N ALA A 262 8.90 -1.10 -13.66
CA ALA A 262 8.18 -0.25 -14.60
C ALA A 262 8.05 -0.92 -15.98
N ASP A 263 9.08 -1.66 -16.41
CA ASP A 263 9.08 -2.40 -17.67
C ASP A 263 8.07 -3.56 -17.64
N VAL A 264 8.00 -4.29 -16.52
CA VAL A 264 6.97 -5.31 -16.26
C VAL A 264 5.57 -4.72 -16.32
N ALA A 265 5.34 -3.60 -15.64
CA ALA A 265 4.04 -2.93 -15.63
C ALA A 265 3.64 -2.42 -17.03
N ALA A 266 4.57 -1.79 -17.76
CA ALA A 266 4.33 -1.30 -19.11
C ALA A 266 4.01 -2.44 -20.09
N PHE A 267 4.75 -3.55 -20.01
CA PHE A 267 4.46 -4.75 -20.79
C PHE A 267 3.06 -5.29 -20.50
N LEU A 268 2.69 -5.47 -19.23
CA LEU A 268 1.37 -6.00 -18.87
C LEU A 268 0.22 -5.05 -19.21
N ASN A 269 0.45 -3.74 -19.18
CA ASN A 269 -0.60 -2.74 -19.45
C ASN A 269 -0.86 -2.54 -20.95
N THR A 270 0.18 -2.52 -21.79
CA THR A 270 0.03 -2.27 -23.23
C THR A 270 0.90 -3.17 -24.10
N GLY A 271 2.15 -3.43 -23.70
CA GLY A 271 3.12 -4.15 -24.55
C GLY A 271 2.73 -5.59 -24.91
N TRP A 272 1.98 -6.27 -24.05
CA TRP A 272 1.49 -7.63 -24.32
C TRP A 272 0.54 -7.67 -25.52
N ALA A 273 -0.42 -6.74 -25.58
CA ALA A 273 -1.40 -6.70 -26.67
C ALA A 273 -0.73 -6.37 -28.02
N GLU A 274 0.27 -5.48 -28.01
CA GLU A 274 1.06 -5.14 -29.19
C GLU A 274 1.88 -6.34 -29.69
N ALA A 275 2.53 -7.06 -28.77
CA ALA A 275 3.30 -8.25 -29.10
C ALA A 275 2.41 -9.40 -29.61
N GLU A 276 1.23 -9.59 -29.01
CA GLU A 276 0.25 -10.59 -29.46
C GLU A 276 -0.30 -10.24 -30.86
N ALA A 277 -0.56 -8.96 -31.13
CA ALA A 277 -0.97 -8.50 -32.46
C ALA A 277 0.13 -8.77 -33.50
N LYS A 278 1.40 -8.58 -33.13
CA LYS A 278 2.54 -8.93 -33.99
C LYS A 278 2.62 -10.43 -34.26
N ASP A 279 2.49 -11.28 -33.24
CA ASP A 279 2.48 -12.74 -33.42
C ASP A 279 1.35 -13.19 -34.36
N LYS A 280 0.16 -12.60 -34.23
CA LYS A 280 -0.98 -12.88 -35.13
C LYS A 280 -0.68 -12.45 -36.58
N ALA A 281 -0.07 -11.28 -36.77
CA ALA A 281 0.30 -10.79 -38.09
C ALA A 281 1.37 -11.66 -38.75
N ASP A 282 2.41 -12.03 -38.00
CA ASP A 282 3.50 -12.87 -38.48
C ASP A 282 2.99 -14.29 -38.84
N ALA A 283 2.08 -14.85 -38.03
CA ALA A 283 1.42 -16.12 -38.32
C ALA A 283 0.56 -16.07 -39.60
N LYS A 284 -0.20 -14.98 -39.80
CA LYS A 284 -0.99 -14.77 -41.03
C LYS A 284 -0.10 -14.67 -42.26
N ALA A 285 0.99 -13.90 -42.19
CA ALA A 285 1.95 -13.77 -43.28
C ALA A 285 2.62 -15.13 -43.61
N ALA A 286 2.96 -15.92 -42.59
CA ALA A 286 3.51 -17.26 -42.78
C ALA A 286 2.51 -18.21 -43.46
N ALA A 287 1.23 -18.15 -43.08
CA ALA A 287 0.18 -18.96 -43.70
C ALA A 287 -0.06 -18.57 -45.18
N GLU A 288 -0.11 -17.26 -45.48
CA GLU A 288 -0.24 -16.77 -46.86
C GLU A 288 0.92 -17.22 -47.74
N LYS A 289 2.15 -17.10 -47.23
CA LYS A 289 3.35 -17.58 -47.93
C LYS A 289 3.32 -19.09 -48.17
N ALA A 290 2.83 -19.88 -47.21
CA ALA A 290 2.70 -21.32 -47.36
C ALA A 290 1.69 -21.72 -48.46
N VAL A 291 0.58 -20.97 -48.58
CA VAL A 291 -0.40 -21.17 -49.66
C VAL A 291 0.20 -20.83 -51.03
N GLU A 292 0.92 -19.72 -51.14
CA GLU A 292 1.62 -19.33 -52.37
C GLU A 292 2.67 -20.36 -52.78
N GLU A 293 3.46 -20.87 -51.83
CA GLU A 293 4.46 -21.89 -52.09
C GLU A 293 3.83 -23.22 -52.53
N GLN A 294 2.70 -23.60 -51.93
CA GLN A 294 1.96 -24.80 -52.35
C GLN A 294 1.38 -24.64 -53.75
N ALA A 295 0.77 -23.48 -54.07
CA ALA A 295 0.26 -23.19 -55.40
C ALA A 295 1.38 -23.22 -56.47
N ALA A 296 2.58 -22.74 -56.14
CA ALA A 296 3.75 -22.82 -57.01
C ALA A 296 4.21 -24.27 -57.24
N LYS A 297 4.22 -25.11 -56.19
CA LYS A 297 4.53 -26.55 -56.30
C LYS A 297 3.49 -27.27 -57.17
N ASP A 298 2.21 -27.03 -56.95
CA ASP A 298 1.13 -27.63 -57.73
C ASP A 298 1.24 -27.25 -59.22
N LYS A 299 1.58 -25.98 -59.50
CA LYS A 299 1.84 -25.51 -60.87
C LYS A 299 3.05 -26.22 -61.49
N ALA A 300 4.15 -26.37 -60.76
CA ALA A 300 5.34 -27.06 -61.25
C ALA A 300 5.08 -28.54 -61.56
N VAL A 301 4.29 -29.23 -60.71
CA VAL A 301 3.85 -30.61 -60.95
C VAL A 301 2.98 -30.68 -62.21
N ALA A 302 2.04 -29.75 -62.39
CA ALA A 302 1.19 -29.70 -63.59
C ALA A 302 2.01 -29.44 -64.87
N GLU A 303 3.00 -28.53 -64.82
CA GLU A 303 3.91 -28.26 -65.93
C GLU A 303 4.76 -29.49 -66.28
N GLN A 304 5.26 -30.24 -65.29
CA GLN A 304 6.01 -31.47 -65.53
C GLN A 304 5.13 -32.57 -66.14
N ALA A 305 3.93 -32.78 -65.60
CA ALA A 305 2.98 -33.74 -66.16
C ALA A 305 2.61 -33.44 -67.62
N ALA A 306 2.50 -32.16 -67.98
CA ALA A 306 2.29 -31.74 -69.37
C ALA A 306 3.48 -32.06 -70.28
N LYS A 307 4.72 -31.88 -69.81
CA LYS A 307 5.94 -32.26 -70.54
C LYS A 307 6.05 -33.77 -70.74
N ASP A 308 5.77 -34.55 -69.70
CA ASP A 308 5.82 -36.01 -69.77
C ASP A 308 4.77 -36.55 -70.76
N LYS A 309 3.56 -35.97 -70.76
CA LYS A 309 2.52 -36.27 -71.76
C LYS A 309 2.96 -35.93 -73.18
N ALA A 310 3.56 -34.77 -73.40
CA ALA A 310 4.07 -34.38 -74.71
C ALA A 310 5.21 -35.29 -75.20
N ALA A 311 6.12 -35.70 -74.32
CA ALA A 311 7.19 -36.64 -74.64
C ALA A 311 6.65 -38.04 -74.98
N ALA A 312 5.63 -38.51 -74.27
CA ALA A 312 4.96 -39.78 -74.57
C ALA A 312 4.25 -39.73 -75.94
N GLU A 313 3.56 -38.63 -76.24
CA GLU A 313 2.95 -38.41 -77.56
C GLU A 313 4.00 -38.36 -78.68
N GLN A 314 5.15 -37.72 -78.45
CA GLN A 314 6.23 -37.66 -79.43
C GLN A 314 6.88 -39.03 -79.66
N THR A 315 7.13 -39.79 -78.59
CA THR A 315 7.61 -41.18 -78.69
C THR A 315 6.63 -42.07 -79.48
N ALA A 316 5.32 -41.86 -79.31
CA ALA A 316 4.31 -42.57 -80.09
C ALA A 316 4.34 -42.18 -81.58
N ARG A 317 4.56 -40.89 -81.90
CA ARG A 317 4.75 -40.43 -83.28
C ARG A 317 6.04 -40.97 -83.91
N ASP A 318 7.13 -41.01 -83.17
CA ASP A 318 8.41 -41.52 -83.67
C ASP A 318 8.35 -43.04 -83.92
N LYS A 319 7.62 -43.81 -83.11
CA LYS A 319 7.29 -45.22 -83.42
C LYS A 319 6.42 -45.37 -84.67
N ALA A 320 5.49 -44.44 -84.92
CA ALA A 320 4.70 -44.44 -86.14
C ALA A 320 5.52 -44.04 -87.38
N ASN A 321 6.51 -43.14 -87.22
CA ASN A 321 7.36 -42.65 -88.30
C ASN A 321 8.62 -43.51 -88.56
N GLY A 322 8.98 -44.39 -87.61
CA GLY A 322 10.01 -45.43 -87.76
C GLY A 322 9.61 -46.62 -88.65
N THR A 323 8.43 -46.58 -89.27
CA THR A 323 7.91 -47.62 -90.15
C THR A 323 8.17 -47.33 -91.64
N VAL A 324 9.39 -46.92 -92.00
CA VAL A 324 9.89 -47.02 -93.38
C VAL A 324 11.33 -47.55 -93.37
N THR A 325 11.49 -48.85 -93.16
CA THR A 325 12.26 -49.76 -94.05
C THR A 325 12.17 -51.19 -93.54
N GLN A 326 12.01 -52.10 -94.50
CA GLN A 326 11.97 -53.56 -94.40
C GLN A 326 10.63 -54.20 -94.04
N ALA A 327 9.80 -54.33 -95.07
CA ALA A 327 8.92 -55.48 -95.19
C ALA A 327 9.77 -56.76 -95.33
N GLY A 328 9.69 -57.64 -94.34
CA GLY A 328 10.21 -59.00 -94.34
C GLY A 328 9.60 -59.75 -93.15
N LEU A 329 8.51 -60.49 -93.43
CA LEU A 329 7.74 -61.39 -92.58
C LEU A 329 8.61 -62.17 -91.56
N THR A 330 8.27 -62.49 -90.31
CA THR A 330 7.03 -63.02 -89.70
C THR A 330 7.32 -63.08 -88.18
N SER A 331 6.48 -62.63 -87.25
CA SER A 331 5.51 -63.45 -86.49
C SER A 331 5.14 -62.69 -85.21
N ILE A 332 3.91 -62.17 -85.07
CA ILE A 332 3.27 -61.95 -83.76
C ILE A 332 1.77 -62.20 -83.87
N THR A 333 1.32 -63.18 -83.09
CA THR A 333 -0.06 -63.60 -82.85
C THR A 333 -0.93 -62.46 -82.32
N SER A 334 -2.08 -62.25 -82.98
CA SER A 334 -3.14 -61.35 -82.53
C SER A 334 -4.05 -62.06 -81.53
N THR A 335 -4.41 -61.41 -80.41
CA THR A 335 -5.77 -61.45 -79.88
C THR A 335 -6.04 -60.21 -79.02
N THR A 336 -6.72 -59.23 -79.60
CA THR A 336 -7.48 -58.19 -78.89
C THR A 336 -8.78 -58.83 -78.39
N THR A 337 -9.29 -58.46 -77.22
CA THR A 337 -10.66 -57.90 -77.06
C THR A 337 -10.95 -57.56 -75.59
N THR A 338 -11.18 -56.27 -75.37
CA THR A 338 -11.85 -55.64 -74.24
C THR A 338 -13.34 -56.03 -74.23
N SER A 339 -13.93 -56.31 -73.06
CA SER A 339 -15.06 -55.54 -72.48
C SER A 339 -15.76 -56.26 -71.31
N THR A 340 -15.88 -55.53 -70.19
CA THR A 340 -17.03 -55.44 -69.25
C THR A 340 -17.71 -56.69 -68.67
N THR A 341 -17.72 -56.77 -67.34
CA THR A 341 -18.78 -57.38 -66.48
C THR A 341 -18.59 -56.82 -65.06
N THR A 342 -19.45 -55.94 -64.53
CA THR A 342 -20.73 -56.16 -63.80
C THR A 342 -20.70 -57.26 -62.74
N ALA A 343 -21.13 -56.88 -61.55
CA ALA A 343 -21.20 -57.63 -60.29
C ALA A 343 -22.11 -58.88 -60.31
N SER A 344 -21.77 -59.88 -59.48
CA SER A 344 -22.72 -60.56 -58.58
C SER A 344 -22.00 -61.42 -57.53
N THR A 345 -22.60 -61.43 -56.34
CA THR A 345 -22.44 -62.27 -55.13
C THR A 345 -22.26 -63.78 -55.43
N THR A 346 -21.59 -64.62 -54.63
CA THR A 346 -22.00 -65.08 -53.29
C THR A 346 -20.96 -66.08 -52.68
N ALA A 347 -20.55 -65.81 -51.43
CA ALA A 347 -20.26 -66.67 -50.26
C ALA A 347 -19.39 -67.97 -50.26
N THR A 348 -18.57 -68.04 -49.18
CA THR A 348 -18.13 -69.22 -48.37
C THR A 348 -16.97 -70.06 -48.97
N GLU A 349 -15.80 -70.35 -48.35
CA GLU A 349 -15.33 -70.67 -46.98
C GLU A 349 -13.93 -70.02 -46.73
N LEU A 350 -13.51 -69.49 -45.56
CA LEU A 350 -13.21 -70.04 -44.23
C LEU A 350 -11.96 -70.96 -44.10
N ALA A 351 -10.80 -70.37 -43.78
CA ALA A 351 -9.70 -70.90 -42.92
C ALA A 351 -8.68 -69.75 -42.68
N ALA A 352 -8.58 -69.12 -41.50
CA ALA A 352 -7.79 -69.52 -40.31
C ALA A 352 -6.32 -69.85 -40.67
N THR A 353 -5.28 -69.12 -40.28
CA THR A 353 -4.78 -68.70 -38.93
C THR A 353 -3.92 -67.42 -39.10
N GLY A 354 -3.79 -66.42 -38.20
CA GLY A 354 -3.64 -66.41 -36.75
C GLY A 354 -2.31 -65.72 -36.38
N GLY A 355 -2.36 -64.62 -35.62
CA GLY A 355 -1.23 -63.91 -34.96
C GLY A 355 -0.46 -62.94 -35.86
N GLY A 356 -0.13 -61.71 -35.49
CA GLY A 356 -0.07 -61.03 -34.21
C GLY A 356 1.10 -60.03 -34.30
N THR A 357 0.89 -58.81 -33.77
CA THR A 357 1.89 -57.81 -33.32
C THR A 357 2.85 -57.20 -34.36
N ASP A 358 2.62 -55.90 -34.64
CA ASP A 358 3.58 -54.78 -34.47
C ASP A 358 3.51 -53.71 -35.59
N LEU A 359 2.79 -52.64 -35.28
CA LEU A 359 3.11 -51.26 -35.72
C LEU A 359 4.22 -50.72 -34.79
N PRO A 360 5.06 -49.72 -35.15
CA PRO A 360 4.82 -48.70 -36.17
C PRO A 360 6.07 -48.31 -37.01
N TRP A 361 5.87 -47.89 -38.26
CA TRP A 361 6.42 -46.64 -38.80
C TRP A 361 5.96 -46.42 -40.25
N GLN A 362 5.77 -45.14 -40.56
CA GLN A 362 5.79 -44.50 -41.87
C GLN A 362 4.52 -44.32 -42.73
N ILE A 363 4.16 -43.04 -42.83
CA ILE A 363 4.09 -42.23 -44.05
C ILE A 363 3.08 -42.69 -45.12
N GLY A 364 2.00 -41.91 -45.21
CA GLY A 364 1.13 -41.77 -46.36
C GLY A 364 0.09 -40.73 -45.96
N GLY A 365 0.06 -39.54 -46.55
CA GLY A 365 -0.21 -39.34 -47.97
C GLY A 365 -1.60 -38.71 -48.04
N GLY A 366 -1.65 -37.42 -48.39
CA GLY A 366 -2.88 -36.69 -48.55
C GLY A 366 -3.74 -37.30 -49.66
N ALA A 367 -5.06 -37.31 -49.43
CA ALA A 367 -6.05 -37.42 -50.49
C ALA A 367 -6.91 -36.16 -50.44
N ALA A 368 -6.61 -35.24 -51.35
CA ALA A 368 -7.48 -34.14 -51.70
C ALA A 368 -8.68 -34.70 -52.48
N ALA A 369 -9.89 -34.45 -51.98
CA ALA A 369 -11.13 -34.66 -52.72
C ALA A 369 -11.57 -33.32 -53.31
N VAL A 370 -11.47 -33.23 -54.64
CA VAL A 370 -12.08 -32.17 -55.46
C VAL A 370 -13.58 -32.44 -55.55
N GLY A 371 -14.38 -31.51 -55.03
CA GLY A 371 -15.83 -31.45 -55.24
C GLY A 371 -16.21 -30.12 -55.87
N LEU A 372 -16.35 -30.10 -57.19
CA LEU A 372 -17.03 -29.05 -57.95
C LEU A 372 -18.53 -29.06 -57.63
N GLY A 373 -19.16 -27.90 -57.44
CA GLY A 373 -20.62 -27.84 -57.51
C GLY A 373 -21.31 -26.57 -56.99
N ALA A 374 -21.66 -25.71 -57.93
CA ALA A 374 -22.83 -24.82 -57.94
C ALA A 374 -22.85 -23.55 -57.06
N ALA A 375 -22.55 -22.43 -57.71
CA ALA A 375 -23.04 -21.10 -57.35
C ALA A 375 -24.56 -21.03 -57.56
N LEU A 376 -25.30 -20.64 -56.51
CA LEU A 376 -26.70 -20.21 -56.63
C LEU A 376 -26.77 -18.68 -56.39
N LEU A 377 -27.24 -18.00 -57.42
CA LEU A 377 -27.50 -16.57 -57.49
C LEU A 377 -28.65 -16.20 -56.53
N VAL A 378 -28.41 -15.38 -55.49
CA VAL A 378 -29.49 -14.75 -54.70
C VAL A 378 -29.72 -13.34 -55.23
N ALA A 379 -30.84 -13.17 -55.92
CA ALA A 379 -31.35 -11.88 -56.37
C ALA A 379 -31.79 -11.02 -55.17
N SER A 380 -31.42 -9.74 -55.23
CA SER A 380 -31.75 -8.75 -54.21
C SER A 380 -33.01 -7.95 -54.58
N ARG A 381 -33.77 -7.59 -53.53
CA ARG A 381 -34.67 -6.43 -53.35
C ARG A 381 -35.95 -6.33 -54.18
N ARG A 382 -37.09 -6.30 -53.47
CA ARG A 382 -38.02 -5.14 -53.40
C ARG A 382 -39.17 -5.33 -52.38
N ARG A 383 -39.27 -4.42 -51.41
CA ARG A 383 -40.46 -3.64 -50.95
C ARG A 383 -40.11 -3.02 -49.59
N SER A 384 -39.96 -1.71 -49.45
CA SER A 384 -41.00 -0.66 -49.45
C SER A 384 -41.99 -0.85 -48.29
N GLY A 385 -41.76 -0.13 -47.21
CA GLY A 385 -42.73 0.11 -46.14
C GLY A 385 -42.49 1.50 -45.58
N THR A 386 -43.39 2.42 -45.91
CA THR A 386 -43.54 3.77 -45.36
C THR A 386 -45.00 3.96 -44.95
N GLU A 387 -45.21 4.77 -43.91
CA GLU A 387 -46.48 5.34 -43.40
C GLU A 387 -47.30 4.42 -42.48
N VAL A 388 -47.82 4.82 -41.32
CA VAL A 388 -48.07 6.11 -40.64
C VAL A 388 -47.76 5.97 -39.15
#